data_AF-A0AAJ0AE59-F1
#
_entry.id   AF-A0AAJ0AE59-F1
#
_cell.length_a   1.000
_cell.length_b   1.000
_cell.length_c   1.000
_cell.angle_alpha   90.00
_cell.angle_beta   90.00
_cell.angle_gamma   90.00
#
_symmetry.space_group_name_H-M   'P 1'
#
loop_
_entity.id
_entity.type
_entity.pdbx_description
1 polymer ?
#
loop_
_entity_poly.entity_id
_entity_poly.type
_entity_poly.pdbx_seq_one_letter_code
_entity_poly.pdbx_strand_id
1 'polypeptide(L)'
;MEDEEAKKVQSAINTILKAAHATHRLSEKMPDSPFEMDASQSTRDDIDKTESNSEFAWKIATKLHAKNFIRLVSRKPPILHTIYRLLNKLQMGDWGYRVNIAEMQRMHLRALQVGLVDKAVKMQVRGGKTEAEAIEKDGRLLAGLLREYTQAVQDYEYMTKVSQQAFDFFIASSERYQDSYVLDQVMLKNGVGARNFADPPRMTYESMKLHALPTGPWGNEENPEPLGGTRNASAKAVLRRNFWWKIMGAVVGGAFLVGPMWLLVLQRDLYLNLGVATAFTFAFGFLIVGCVDQLDQVFASTLAYAAVLMVFVGVMFDKQFPEGV
;
A
#
# COMPACT_ATOMS: atom_id res chain seq x y z
N MET A 1 27.91 3.23 -26.83
CA MET A 1 27.53 2.24 -25.79
C MET A 1 26.01 2.05 -25.77
N GLU A 2 25.22 3.12 -25.86
CA GLU A 2 23.74 3.05 -25.93
C GLU A 2 23.20 2.27 -27.15
N ASP A 3 23.87 2.36 -28.30
CA ASP A 3 23.45 1.66 -29.52
C ASP A 3 23.57 0.12 -29.46
N GLU A 4 24.37 -0.40 -28.52
CA GLU A 4 24.57 -1.84 -28.36
C GLU A 4 23.47 -2.47 -27.48
N GLU A 5 22.95 -1.72 -26.50
CA GLU A 5 21.84 -2.16 -25.67
C GLU A 5 20.52 -2.17 -26.45
N ALA A 6 20.29 -1.17 -27.32
CA ALA A 6 19.12 -1.13 -28.20
C ALA A 6 19.05 -2.37 -29.12
N LYS A 7 20.20 -2.81 -29.67
CA LYS A 7 20.27 -4.02 -30.51
C LYS A 7 19.98 -5.30 -29.74
N LYS A 8 20.41 -5.40 -28.47
CA LYS A 8 20.12 -6.56 -27.61
C LYS A 8 18.63 -6.66 -27.29
N VAL A 9 17.98 -5.53 -26.99
CA VAL A 9 16.53 -5.49 -26.72
C VAL A 9 15.73 -5.89 -27.98
N GLN A 10 16.09 -5.36 -29.15
CA GLN A 10 15.41 -5.71 -30.41
C GLN A 10 15.53 -7.21 -30.75
N SER A 11 16.71 -7.80 -30.50
CA SER A 11 16.96 -9.24 -30.70
C SER A 11 16.10 -10.12 -29.78
N ALA A 12 15.96 -9.72 -28.51
CA ALA A 12 15.12 -10.42 -27.54
C ALA A 12 13.64 -10.39 -27.93
N ILE A 13 13.15 -9.23 -28.39
CA ILE A 13 11.77 -9.06 -28.86
C ILE A 13 11.49 -9.97 -30.06
N ASN A 14 12.38 -10.00 -31.04
CA ASN A 14 12.23 -10.85 -32.23
C ASN A 14 12.24 -12.35 -31.89
N THR A 15 13.03 -12.76 -30.90
CA THR A 15 13.10 -14.16 -30.45
C THR A 15 11.79 -14.59 -29.79
N ILE A 16 11.19 -13.73 -28.97
CA ILE A 16 9.89 -14.00 -28.31
C ILE A 16 8.77 -14.07 -29.35
N LEU A 17 8.76 -13.15 -30.32
CA LEU A 17 7.74 -13.08 -31.36
C LEU A 17 7.77 -14.32 -32.27
N LYS A 18 8.98 -14.82 -32.58
CA LYS A 18 9.17 -16.06 -33.35
C LYS A 18 8.73 -17.31 -32.58
N ALA A 19 8.96 -17.35 -31.27
CA ALA A 19 8.49 -18.44 -30.42
C ALA A 19 6.95 -18.48 -30.35
N ALA A 20 6.30 -17.32 -30.26
CA ALA A 20 4.83 -17.24 -30.22
C ALA A 20 4.16 -17.72 -31.53
N HIS A 21 4.77 -17.46 -32.69
CA HIS A 21 4.27 -17.95 -33.97
C HIS A 21 4.46 -19.47 -34.16
N ALA A 22 5.49 -20.06 -33.55
CA ALA A 22 5.73 -21.50 -33.65
C ALA A 22 4.66 -22.31 -32.89
N THR A 23 4.15 -21.80 -31.77
CA THR A 23 3.10 -22.45 -30.97
C THR A 23 1.73 -22.44 -31.67
N HIS A 24 1.47 -21.49 -32.58
CA HIS A 24 0.19 -21.39 -33.28
C HIS A 24 0.05 -22.37 -34.47
N ARG A 25 1.14 -23.02 -34.91
CA ARG A 25 1.12 -23.92 -36.09
C ARG A 25 0.92 -25.41 -35.79
N LEU A 26 0.77 -25.81 -34.53
CA LEU A 26 0.60 -27.22 -34.14
C LEU A 26 -0.87 -27.64 -33.89
N SER A 27 -1.85 -26.76 -34.14
CA SER A 27 -3.27 -27.01 -33.84
C SER A 27 -4.18 -27.15 -35.06
N GLU A 28 -3.67 -27.66 -36.20
CA GLU A 28 -4.51 -28.01 -37.35
C GLU A 28 -4.09 -29.37 -37.92
N LYS A 29 -4.69 -30.45 -37.41
CA LYS A 29 -4.90 -31.66 -38.22
C LYS A 29 -6.01 -32.57 -37.66
N MET A 30 -6.95 -32.89 -38.56
CA MET A 30 -7.94 -33.98 -38.60
C MET A 30 -9.31 -33.77 -37.92
N PRO A 31 -10.35 -34.54 -38.33
CA PRO A 31 -10.82 -34.75 -39.71
C PRO A 31 -12.35 -34.54 -39.83
N ASP A 32 -12.83 -34.42 -41.07
CA ASP A 32 -14.24 -34.24 -41.41
C ASP A 32 -15.11 -35.45 -41.05
N SER A 33 -16.18 -35.21 -40.28
CA SER A 33 -17.33 -36.10 -40.12
C SER A 33 -18.59 -35.23 -39.99
N PRO A 34 -19.67 -35.50 -40.76
CA PRO A 34 -20.91 -34.76 -40.66
C PRO A 34 -21.77 -35.35 -39.54
N PHE A 35 -22.10 -34.55 -38.53
CA PHE A 35 -23.05 -34.96 -37.49
C PHE A 35 -24.10 -33.87 -37.24
N GLU A 36 -25.32 -34.38 -37.08
CA GLU A 36 -26.59 -33.70 -36.98
C GLU A 36 -26.68 -32.74 -35.78
N MET A 37 -27.41 -31.65 -35.97
CA MET A 37 -27.65 -30.60 -34.98
C MET A 37 -28.66 -31.05 -33.92
N ASP A 38 -28.17 -31.32 -32.70
CA ASP A 38 -28.96 -31.32 -31.47
C ASP A 38 -28.67 -30.04 -30.67
N ALA A 39 -29.68 -29.17 -30.54
CA ALA A 39 -29.60 -27.83 -29.95
C ALA A 39 -29.39 -27.78 -28.41
N SER A 40 -29.07 -28.91 -27.76
CA SER A 40 -28.92 -29.02 -26.30
C SER A 40 -27.47 -29.13 -25.80
N GLN A 41 -26.46 -29.19 -26.68
CA GLN A 41 -25.04 -29.23 -26.28
C GLN A 41 -24.37 -27.84 -26.14
N SER A 42 -24.89 -26.82 -26.84
CA SER A 42 -24.30 -25.46 -26.89
C SER A 42 -24.14 -24.80 -25.50
N THR A 43 -25.05 -25.05 -24.56
CA THR A 43 -25.01 -24.38 -23.25
C THR A 43 -23.98 -24.97 -22.28
N ARG A 44 -23.57 -26.24 -22.45
CA ARG A 44 -22.58 -26.89 -21.57
C ARG A 44 -21.14 -26.49 -21.91
N ASP A 45 -20.83 -26.38 -23.21
CA ASP A 45 -19.47 -26.03 -23.67
C ASP A 45 -19.06 -24.59 -23.30
N ASP A 46 -20.01 -23.69 -23.12
CA ASP A 46 -19.73 -22.29 -22.80
C ASP A 46 -19.44 -22.04 -21.31
N ILE A 47 -19.96 -22.89 -20.42
CA ILE A 47 -19.65 -22.83 -18.99
C ILE A 47 -18.21 -23.29 -18.76
N ASP A 48 -17.82 -24.39 -19.43
CA ASP A 48 -16.48 -25.01 -19.31
C ASP A 48 -15.36 -24.07 -19.81
N LYS A 49 -15.60 -23.34 -20.91
CA LYS A 49 -14.64 -22.33 -21.42
C LYS A 49 -14.51 -21.10 -20.53
N THR A 50 -15.51 -20.78 -19.72
CA THR A 50 -15.46 -19.63 -18.81
C THR A 50 -14.60 -19.96 -17.58
N GLU A 51 -14.69 -21.21 -17.10
CA GLU A 51 -13.92 -21.72 -15.97
C GLU A 51 -12.41 -21.77 -16.27
N SER A 52 -12.04 -22.22 -17.48
CA SER A 52 -10.64 -22.28 -17.92
C SER A 52 -9.93 -20.91 -17.95
N ASN A 53 -10.64 -19.84 -18.33
CA ASN A 53 -10.04 -18.49 -18.38
C ASN A 53 -9.81 -17.92 -16.97
N SER A 54 -10.69 -18.24 -16.02
CA SER A 54 -10.53 -17.87 -14.61
C SER A 54 -9.28 -18.54 -14.03
N GLU A 55 -9.08 -19.83 -14.30
CA GLU A 55 -7.93 -20.59 -13.80
C GLU A 55 -6.59 -19.99 -14.25
N PHE A 56 -6.48 -19.60 -15.53
CA PHE A 56 -5.27 -18.95 -16.05
C PHE A 56 -4.93 -17.64 -15.33
N ALA A 57 -5.93 -16.79 -15.11
CA ALA A 57 -5.76 -15.52 -14.42
C ALA A 57 -5.30 -15.73 -12.96
N TRP A 58 -5.95 -16.66 -12.26
CA TRP A 58 -5.57 -17.03 -10.89
C TRP A 58 -4.18 -17.65 -10.81
N LYS A 59 -3.78 -18.48 -11.77
CA LYS A 59 -2.43 -19.06 -11.84
C LYS A 59 -1.34 -17.99 -11.98
N ILE A 60 -1.59 -16.94 -12.76
CA ILE A 60 -0.66 -15.80 -12.87
C ILE A 60 -0.63 -15.01 -11.56
N ALA A 61 -1.80 -14.67 -11.02
CA ALA A 61 -1.91 -13.87 -9.80
C ALA A 61 -1.27 -14.55 -8.59
N THR A 62 -1.54 -15.84 -8.38
CA THR A 62 -0.94 -16.65 -7.32
C THR A 62 0.57 -16.71 -7.44
N LYS A 63 1.12 -16.90 -8.64
CA LYS A 63 2.59 -16.92 -8.87
C LYS A 63 3.25 -15.59 -8.47
N LEU A 64 2.57 -14.46 -8.70
CA LEU A 64 3.09 -13.13 -8.37
C LEU A 64 3.02 -12.82 -6.86
N HIS A 65 1.95 -13.26 -6.18
CA HIS A 65 1.67 -12.87 -4.80
C HIS A 65 1.98 -13.94 -3.73
N ALA A 66 2.24 -15.19 -4.13
CA ALA A 66 2.44 -16.33 -3.21
C ALA A 66 3.47 -16.09 -2.09
N LYS A 67 4.49 -15.25 -2.35
CA LYS A 67 5.56 -14.98 -1.39
C LYS A 67 5.21 -13.95 -0.31
N ASN A 68 4.11 -13.22 -0.48
CA ASN A 68 3.78 -12.05 0.35
C ASN A 68 2.67 -12.32 1.38
N PHE A 69 1.98 -13.47 1.30
CA PHE A 69 0.84 -13.76 2.18
C PHE A 69 1.24 -13.97 3.62
N ILE A 70 2.33 -14.69 3.86
CA ILE A 70 2.78 -15.07 5.20
C ILE A 70 4.18 -14.50 5.40
N ARG A 71 4.36 -13.74 6.47
CA ARG A 71 5.67 -13.25 6.91
C ARG A 71 5.96 -13.78 8.30
N LEU A 72 7.21 -14.16 8.53
CA LEU A 72 7.68 -14.49 9.87
C LEU A 72 7.92 -13.18 10.64
N VAL A 73 7.44 -13.14 11.88
CA VAL A 73 7.71 -12.05 12.81
C VAL A 73 8.47 -12.59 14.01
N SER A 74 9.32 -11.74 14.59
CA SER A 74 10.11 -12.08 15.78
C SER A 74 9.79 -11.09 16.90
N ARG A 75 9.62 -11.63 18.10
CA ARG A 75 9.49 -10.85 19.33
C ARG A 75 10.85 -10.22 19.65
N LYS A 76 11.04 -8.95 19.27
CA LYS A 76 12.29 -8.26 19.63
C LYS A 76 12.20 -7.66 21.02
N PRO A 77 13.24 -7.80 21.86
CA PRO A 77 13.36 -7.02 23.07
C PRO A 77 13.58 -5.54 22.69
N PRO A 78 12.98 -4.60 23.44
CA PRO A 78 13.18 -3.18 23.21
C PRO A 78 14.66 -2.82 23.40
N ILE A 79 15.27 -2.24 22.35
CA ILE A 79 16.40 -1.28 22.39
C ILE A 79 17.85 -1.83 22.33
N LEU A 80 18.17 -3.08 22.68
CA LEU A 80 19.59 -3.53 22.72
C LEU A 80 20.07 -4.36 21.51
N HIS A 81 19.82 -3.91 20.28
CA HIS A 81 20.16 -4.65 19.05
C HIS A 81 21.65 -5.01 18.91
N THR A 82 22.55 -4.11 19.32
CA THR A 82 24.01 -4.29 19.16
C THR A 82 24.59 -5.28 20.17
N ILE A 83 24.09 -5.26 21.41
CA ILE A 83 24.58 -6.13 22.50
C ILE A 83 24.02 -7.54 22.36
N TYR A 84 22.73 -7.67 22.00
CA TYR A 84 22.13 -8.97 21.75
C TYR A 84 22.74 -9.71 20.57
N ARG A 85 23.19 -9.01 19.50
CA ARG A 85 23.87 -9.67 18.36
C ARG A 85 25.18 -10.35 18.76
N LEU A 86 25.85 -9.84 19.79
CA LEU A 86 27.09 -10.42 20.34
C LEU A 86 26.82 -11.54 21.37
N LEU A 87 25.71 -11.47 22.12
CA LEU A 87 25.38 -12.45 23.16
C LEU A 87 24.46 -13.60 22.70
N ASN A 88 23.64 -13.45 21.66
CA ASN A 88 22.64 -14.45 21.24
C ASN A 88 23.19 -15.55 20.33
N LYS A 89 24.18 -16.30 20.81
CA LYS A 89 24.37 -17.67 20.32
C LYS A 89 23.39 -18.67 20.94
N LEU A 90 22.53 -18.29 21.90
CA LEU A 90 21.85 -19.29 22.74
C LEU A 90 20.33 -19.15 22.99
N GLN A 91 19.65 -18.03 22.74
CA GLN A 91 18.18 -18.00 22.87
C GLN A 91 17.53 -17.20 21.73
N MET A 92 17.02 -17.92 20.73
CA MET A 92 16.16 -17.35 19.71
C MET A 92 14.80 -17.03 20.36
N GLY A 93 14.41 -15.76 20.35
CA GLY A 93 13.14 -15.30 20.93
C GLY A 93 11.91 -15.90 20.26
N ASP A 94 10.74 -15.69 20.87
CA ASP A 94 9.46 -16.18 20.33
C ASP A 94 9.26 -15.70 18.88
N TRP A 95 8.88 -16.64 18.01
CA TRP A 95 8.56 -16.39 16.61
C TRP A 95 7.06 -16.53 16.40
N GLY A 96 6.55 -15.83 15.40
CA GLY A 96 5.16 -15.92 15.02
C GLY A 96 4.96 -15.63 13.55
N TYR A 97 3.70 -15.58 13.15
CA TYR A 97 3.31 -15.39 11.78
C TYR A 97 2.49 -14.11 11.63
N ARG A 98 2.64 -13.47 10.48
CA ARG A 98 1.78 -12.39 10.05
C ARG A 98 1.20 -12.75 8.69
N VAL A 99 -0.12 -12.88 8.63
CA VAL A 99 -0.88 -13.17 7.43
C VAL A 99 -1.52 -11.88 6.93
N ASN A 100 -1.20 -11.50 5.69
CA ASN A 100 -1.70 -10.27 5.07
C ASN A 100 -2.87 -10.58 4.12
N ILE A 101 -4.09 -10.32 4.59
CA ILE A 101 -5.34 -10.50 3.83
C ILE A 101 -5.45 -9.42 2.73
N ALA A 102 -4.89 -8.22 2.95
CA ALA A 102 -4.85 -7.19 1.90
C ALA A 102 -4.04 -7.63 0.67
N GLU A 103 -3.04 -8.48 0.86
CA GLU A 103 -2.30 -9.07 -0.26
C GLU A 103 -3.15 -10.10 -1.03
N MET A 104 -4.07 -10.80 -0.37
CA MET A 104 -5.05 -11.67 -1.05
C MET A 104 -6.01 -10.85 -1.91
N GLN A 105 -6.44 -9.68 -1.44
CA GLN A 105 -7.25 -8.76 -2.26
C GLN A 105 -6.48 -8.24 -3.46
N ARG A 106 -5.18 -7.92 -3.32
CA ARG A 106 -4.33 -7.55 -4.46
C ARG A 106 -4.19 -8.67 -5.47
N MET A 107 -4.06 -9.91 -5.00
CA MET A 107 -4.07 -11.09 -5.87
C MET A 107 -5.40 -11.20 -6.63
N HIS A 108 -6.54 -11.02 -5.96
CA HIS A 108 -7.86 -11.04 -6.58
C HIS A 108 -8.02 -9.93 -7.65
N LEU A 109 -7.64 -8.69 -7.32
CA LEU A 109 -7.60 -7.58 -8.27
C LEU A 109 -6.74 -7.90 -9.50
N ARG A 110 -5.59 -8.52 -9.29
CA ARG A 110 -4.70 -8.91 -10.39
C ARG A 110 -5.32 -9.99 -11.27
N ALA A 111 -6.00 -10.97 -10.68
CA ALA A 111 -6.73 -11.98 -11.44
C ALA A 111 -7.84 -11.34 -12.29
N LEU A 112 -8.65 -10.45 -11.71
CA LEU A 112 -9.69 -9.72 -12.44
C LEU A 112 -9.11 -8.86 -13.57
N GLN A 113 -7.99 -8.17 -13.32
CA GLN A 113 -7.30 -7.37 -14.33
C GLN A 113 -6.82 -8.23 -15.50
N VAL A 114 -6.23 -9.39 -15.24
CA VAL A 114 -5.81 -10.33 -16.30
C VAL A 114 -7.02 -10.84 -17.08
N GLY A 115 -8.12 -11.16 -16.40
CA GLY A 115 -9.38 -11.57 -17.05
C GLY A 115 -9.95 -10.49 -17.96
N LEU A 116 -9.96 -9.23 -17.52
CA LEU A 116 -10.41 -8.09 -18.34
C LEU A 116 -9.54 -7.89 -19.59
N VAL A 117 -8.21 -7.97 -19.43
CA VAL A 117 -7.27 -7.83 -20.56
C VAL A 117 -7.46 -8.97 -21.56
N ASP A 118 -7.57 -10.22 -21.10
CA ASP A 118 -7.80 -11.38 -21.95
C ASP A 118 -9.10 -11.23 -22.77
N LYS A 119 -10.20 -10.81 -22.12
CA LYS A 119 -11.47 -10.58 -22.81
C LYS A 119 -11.39 -9.44 -23.81
N ALA A 120 -10.76 -8.32 -23.47
CA ALA A 120 -10.56 -7.21 -24.39
C ALA A 120 -9.76 -7.62 -25.63
N VAL A 121 -8.69 -8.41 -25.46
CA VAL A 121 -7.89 -8.95 -26.57
C VAL A 121 -8.73 -9.90 -27.43
N LYS A 122 -9.51 -10.80 -26.84
CA LYS A 122 -10.39 -11.72 -27.58
C LYS A 122 -11.44 -10.97 -28.41
N MET A 123 -12.05 -9.92 -27.85
CA MET A 123 -13.00 -9.07 -28.57
C MET A 123 -12.33 -8.34 -29.75
N GLN A 124 -11.13 -7.79 -29.53
CA GLN A 124 -10.38 -7.11 -30.59
C GLN A 124 -10.02 -8.06 -31.75
N VAL A 125 -9.59 -9.28 -31.44
CA VAL A 125 -9.23 -10.29 -32.44
C VAL A 125 -10.45 -10.82 -33.20
N ARG A 126 -11.60 -10.97 -32.52
CA ARG A 126 -12.86 -11.45 -33.10
C ARG A 126 -13.64 -10.39 -33.89
N GLY A 127 -13.37 -9.10 -33.65
CA GLY A 127 -14.10 -7.97 -34.24
C GLY A 127 -14.13 -7.88 -35.77
N GLY A 128 -13.38 -8.72 -36.49
CA GLY A 128 -13.40 -8.78 -37.95
C GLY A 128 -14.47 -9.68 -38.60
N LYS A 129 -15.10 -10.62 -37.86
CA LYS A 129 -15.94 -11.67 -38.49
C LYS A 129 -17.17 -12.15 -37.70
N THR A 130 -17.49 -11.56 -36.55
CA THR A 130 -18.39 -12.22 -35.58
C THR A 130 -19.84 -11.70 -35.61
N GLU A 131 -20.79 -12.64 -35.58
CA GLU A 131 -22.25 -12.47 -35.43
C GLU A 131 -22.60 -11.56 -34.25
N ALA A 132 -23.61 -10.72 -34.42
CA ALA A 132 -24.08 -9.75 -33.41
C ALA A 132 -24.39 -10.40 -32.05
N GLU A 133 -24.84 -11.66 -32.05
CA GLU A 133 -25.18 -12.42 -30.84
C GLU A 133 -23.95 -12.72 -29.96
N ALA A 134 -22.79 -13.00 -30.57
CA ALA A 134 -21.57 -13.26 -29.82
C ALA A 134 -21.02 -11.98 -29.17
N ILE A 135 -21.16 -10.83 -29.86
CA ILE A 135 -20.78 -9.52 -29.32
C ILE A 135 -21.65 -9.17 -28.12
N GLU A 136 -22.95 -9.44 -28.19
CA GLU A 136 -23.87 -9.20 -27.07
C GLU A 136 -23.51 -10.09 -25.86
N LYS A 137 -23.27 -11.39 -26.09
CA LYS A 137 -22.90 -12.32 -25.02
C LYS A 137 -21.56 -11.97 -24.37
N ASP A 138 -20.53 -11.73 -25.17
CA ASP A 138 -19.20 -11.31 -24.68
C ASP A 138 -19.28 -9.96 -23.96
N GLY A 139 -20.14 -9.04 -24.43
CA GLY A 139 -20.42 -7.76 -23.79
C GLY A 139 -21.05 -7.91 -22.40
N ARG A 140 -22.01 -8.82 -22.22
CA ARG A 140 -22.63 -9.10 -20.91
C ARG A 140 -21.62 -9.67 -19.91
N LEU A 141 -20.75 -10.60 -20.37
CA LEU A 141 -19.69 -11.17 -19.53
C LEU A 141 -18.65 -10.10 -19.14
N LEU A 142 -18.27 -9.24 -20.09
CA LEU A 142 -17.37 -8.12 -19.81
C LEU A 142 -17.97 -7.15 -18.79
N ALA A 143 -19.26 -6.83 -18.90
CA ALA A 143 -19.96 -5.98 -17.94
C ALA A 143 -19.94 -6.58 -16.52
N GLY A 144 -20.11 -7.91 -16.41
CA GLY A 144 -19.97 -8.64 -15.14
C GLY A 144 -18.56 -8.50 -14.55
N LEU A 145 -17.53 -8.80 -15.34
CA LEU A 145 -16.13 -8.66 -14.90
C LEU A 145 -15.75 -7.22 -14.53
N LEU A 146 -16.25 -6.23 -15.28
CA LEU A 146 -16.03 -4.82 -14.97
C LEU A 146 -16.67 -4.44 -13.64
N ARG A 147 -17.87 -4.93 -13.35
CA ARG A 147 -18.54 -4.70 -12.07
C ARG A 147 -17.80 -5.34 -10.90
N GLU A 148 -17.33 -6.58 -11.07
CA GLU A 148 -16.51 -7.25 -10.05
C GLU A 148 -15.19 -6.52 -9.81
N TYR A 149 -14.54 -6.07 -10.88
CA TYR A 149 -13.30 -5.29 -10.79
C TYR A 149 -13.51 -3.95 -10.09
N THR A 150 -14.55 -3.19 -10.44
CA THR A 150 -14.83 -1.91 -9.78
C THR A 150 -15.16 -2.10 -8.30
N GLN A 151 -15.92 -3.15 -7.95
CA GLN A 151 -16.17 -3.50 -6.55
C GLN A 151 -14.86 -3.85 -5.82
N ALA A 152 -14.03 -4.71 -6.41
CA ALA A 152 -12.75 -5.10 -5.81
C ALA A 152 -11.80 -3.91 -5.61
N VAL A 153 -11.85 -2.91 -6.50
CA VAL A 153 -11.08 -1.65 -6.36
C VAL A 153 -11.63 -0.82 -5.19
N GLN A 154 -12.95 -0.69 -5.06
CA GLN A 154 -13.57 0.01 -3.92
C GLN A 154 -13.22 -0.67 -2.59
N ASP A 155 -13.27 -2.00 -2.55
CA ASP A 155 -12.91 -2.79 -1.37
C ASP A 155 -11.43 -2.59 -1.02
N TYR A 156 -10.54 -2.53 -2.01
CA TYR A 156 -9.12 -2.25 -1.81
C TYR A 156 -8.86 -0.83 -1.30
N GLU A 157 -9.57 0.17 -1.82
CA GLU A 157 -9.51 1.54 -1.29
C GLU A 157 -9.99 1.60 0.17
N TYR A 158 -11.07 0.88 0.49
CA TYR A 158 -11.54 0.74 1.86
C TYR A 158 -10.47 0.10 2.76
N MET A 159 -9.86 -1.01 2.33
CA MET A 159 -8.74 -1.64 3.04
C MET A 159 -7.57 -0.69 3.26
N THR A 160 -7.24 0.13 2.26
CA THR A 160 -6.16 1.13 2.34
C THR A 160 -6.46 2.25 3.32
N LYS A 161 -7.72 2.70 3.40
CA LYS A 161 -8.15 3.69 4.41
C LYS A 161 -8.10 3.10 5.82
N VAL A 162 -8.49 1.84 5.98
CA VAL A 162 -8.50 1.15 7.27
C VAL A 162 -7.08 0.81 7.75
N SER A 163 -6.15 0.48 6.85
CA SER A 163 -4.76 0.15 7.23
C SER A 163 -3.96 1.33 7.82
N GLN A 164 -4.45 2.56 7.64
CA GLN A 164 -3.88 3.75 8.30
C GLN A 164 -4.24 3.84 9.80
N GLN A 165 -5.20 3.03 10.26
CA GLN A 165 -5.59 3.00 11.66
C GLN A 165 -4.52 2.26 12.49
N ALA A 166 -4.53 2.51 13.80
CA ALA A 166 -3.58 1.86 14.72
C ALA A 166 -3.68 0.33 14.70
N PHE A 167 -4.84 -0.21 14.34
CA PHE A 167 -5.11 -1.64 14.20
C PHE A 167 -5.55 -1.95 12.78
N ASP A 168 -4.73 -2.70 12.04
CA ASP A 168 -5.09 -3.21 10.73
C ASP A 168 -5.88 -4.52 10.89
N PHE A 169 -7.14 -4.51 10.44
CA PHE A 169 -8.03 -5.67 10.46
C PHE A 169 -7.70 -6.68 9.35
N PHE A 170 -6.99 -6.24 8.32
CA PHE A 170 -6.61 -7.06 7.17
C PHE A 170 -5.25 -7.72 7.34
N ILE A 171 -4.67 -7.61 8.54
CA ILE A 171 -3.45 -8.31 8.92
C ILE A 171 -3.79 -9.15 10.15
N ALA A 172 -3.73 -10.48 10.04
CA ALA A 172 -3.73 -11.36 11.19
C ALA A 172 -2.28 -11.55 11.65
N SER A 173 -1.97 -11.33 12.93
CA SER A 173 -0.58 -11.34 13.42
C SER A 173 -0.48 -12.03 14.76
N SER A 174 0.48 -12.94 14.93
CA SER A 174 0.82 -13.57 16.22
C SER A 174 1.24 -12.58 17.30
N GLU A 175 1.47 -11.31 16.95
CA GLU A 175 1.58 -10.22 17.93
C GLU A 175 0.32 -10.07 18.79
N ARG A 176 -0.86 -10.45 18.29
CA ARG A 176 -2.10 -10.50 19.06
C ARG A 176 -2.28 -11.90 19.60
N TYR A 177 -2.52 -12.04 20.90
CA TYR A 177 -2.63 -13.37 21.54
C TYR A 177 -3.70 -14.26 20.88
N GLN A 178 -4.89 -13.70 20.60
CA GLN A 178 -5.98 -14.44 19.96
C GLN A 178 -5.61 -14.92 18.55
N ASP A 179 -5.00 -14.04 17.76
CA ASP A 179 -4.52 -14.39 16.42
C ASP A 179 -3.41 -15.43 16.48
N SER A 180 -2.49 -15.35 17.45
CA SER A 180 -1.42 -16.33 17.59
C SER A 180 -2.00 -17.72 17.76
N TYR A 181 -2.98 -17.87 18.66
CA TYR A 181 -3.65 -19.15 18.86
C TYR A 181 -4.29 -19.69 17.58
N VAL A 182 -5.03 -18.85 16.84
CA VAL A 182 -5.68 -19.26 15.59
C VAL A 182 -4.66 -19.57 14.49
N LEU A 183 -3.64 -18.73 14.34
CA LEU A 183 -2.58 -18.90 13.35
C LEU A 183 -1.78 -20.17 13.63
N ASP A 184 -1.41 -20.43 14.88
CA ASP A 184 -0.67 -21.63 15.26
C ASP A 184 -1.47 -22.90 14.94
N GLN A 185 -2.79 -22.92 15.22
CA GLN A 185 -3.67 -24.03 14.87
C GLN A 185 -3.80 -24.23 13.36
N VAL A 186 -3.99 -23.15 12.60
CA VAL A 186 -4.13 -23.20 11.13
C VAL A 186 -2.81 -23.62 10.48
N MET A 187 -1.69 -23.09 10.96
CA MET A 187 -0.36 -23.44 10.46
C MET A 187 -0.04 -24.91 10.77
N LEU A 188 -0.32 -25.37 12.00
CA LEU A 188 -0.15 -26.77 12.39
C LEU A 188 -0.98 -27.73 11.52
N LYS A 189 -2.26 -27.39 11.28
CA LYS A 189 -3.16 -28.18 10.43
C LYS A 189 -2.64 -28.32 8.99
N ASN A 190 -1.95 -27.30 8.47
CA ASN A 190 -1.39 -27.31 7.12
C ASN A 190 0.08 -27.79 7.06
N GLY A 191 0.61 -28.36 8.15
CA GLY A 191 1.99 -28.85 8.21
C GLY A 191 3.06 -27.75 8.32
N VAL A 192 2.65 -26.49 8.49
CA VAL A 192 3.51 -25.30 8.62
C VAL A 192 3.90 -25.12 10.11
N GLY A 193 4.41 -26.17 10.74
CA GLY A 193 4.78 -26.16 12.17
C GLY A 193 6.27 -25.89 12.40
N ALA A 194 6.63 -25.33 13.57
CA ALA A 194 8.00 -24.97 13.96
C ALA A 194 9.03 -26.12 13.93
N ARG A 195 8.60 -27.38 13.76
CA ARG A 195 9.47 -28.57 13.70
C ARG A 195 9.48 -29.29 12.35
N ASN A 196 8.54 -29.00 11.43
CA ASN A 196 8.32 -29.81 10.23
C ASN A 196 8.49 -29.04 8.91
N PHE A 197 9.20 -27.91 8.90
CA PHE A 197 9.69 -27.26 7.66
C PHE A 197 10.81 -28.07 6.96
N ALA A 198 10.86 -29.38 7.16
CA ALA A 198 11.94 -30.22 6.66
C ALA A 198 11.89 -30.45 5.14
N ASP A 199 10.74 -30.27 4.47
CA ASP A 199 10.63 -30.38 3.00
C ASP A 199 9.49 -29.50 2.46
N PRO A 200 9.79 -28.34 1.81
CA PRO A 200 9.87 -28.28 0.33
C PRO A 200 10.92 -27.24 -0.21
N PRO A 201 11.19 -27.15 -1.54
CA PRO A 201 12.51 -26.78 -2.07
C PRO A 201 12.79 -25.27 -2.23
N ARG A 202 12.21 -24.35 -1.45
CA ARG A 202 12.33 -22.90 -1.78
C ARG A 202 12.67 -21.88 -0.68
N MET A 203 12.65 -22.20 0.60
CA MET A 203 13.28 -21.37 1.64
C MET A 203 13.34 -22.17 2.94
N THR A 204 14.54 -22.43 3.46
CA THR A 204 14.74 -23.09 4.75
C THR A 204 14.19 -22.21 5.87
N TYR A 205 13.62 -22.80 6.92
CA TYR A 205 13.14 -22.07 8.11
C TYR A 205 14.18 -21.08 8.67
N GLU A 206 15.46 -21.48 8.64
CA GLU A 206 16.59 -20.64 9.02
C GLU A 206 16.76 -19.38 8.14
N SER A 207 16.51 -19.48 6.82
CA SER A 207 16.52 -18.29 5.95
C SER A 207 15.35 -17.35 6.23
N MET A 208 14.19 -17.88 6.64
CA MET A 208 13.04 -17.04 7.00
C MET A 208 13.28 -16.29 8.31
N LYS A 209 13.97 -16.89 9.28
CA LYS A 209 14.38 -16.22 10.53
C LYS A 209 15.24 -15.00 10.28
N LEU A 210 16.18 -15.08 9.33
CA LEU A 210 17.05 -13.95 8.96
C LEU A 210 16.26 -12.75 8.41
N HIS A 211 15.11 -13.00 7.80
CA HIS A 211 14.23 -11.97 7.23
C HIS A 211 13.01 -11.67 8.09
N ALA A 212 12.93 -12.21 9.31
CA ALA A 212 11.79 -11.99 10.16
C ALA A 212 11.70 -10.52 10.56
N LEU A 213 10.51 -9.96 10.41
CA LEU A 213 10.29 -8.57 10.80
C LEU A 213 10.32 -8.49 12.32
N PRO A 214 11.15 -7.61 12.89
CA PRO A 214 11.10 -7.36 14.30
C PRO A 214 9.85 -6.58 14.68
N THR A 215 9.01 -7.15 15.54
CA THR A 215 7.75 -6.52 15.92
C THR A 215 7.50 -6.61 17.43
N GLY A 216 6.71 -5.68 17.95
CA GLY A 216 6.29 -5.61 19.34
C GLY A 216 5.56 -4.29 19.66
N PRO A 217 4.97 -4.16 20.86
CA PRO A 217 4.83 -5.17 21.92
C PRO A 217 3.87 -6.31 21.55
N TRP A 218 4.13 -7.51 22.06
CA TRP A 218 3.25 -8.67 21.86
C TRP A 218 2.18 -8.68 22.95
N GLY A 219 0.97 -9.08 22.58
CA GLY A 219 -0.16 -9.21 23.50
C GLY A 219 0.10 -10.25 24.57
N ASN A 220 -0.41 -9.98 25.77
CA ASN A 220 -0.31 -10.87 26.91
C ASN A 220 -1.56 -11.76 27.00
N GLU A 221 -1.38 -12.98 27.48
CA GLU A 221 -2.47 -13.93 27.74
C GLU A 221 -3.46 -13.45 28.81
N GLU A 222 -2.95 -12.70 29.80
CA GLU A 222 -3.77 -12.22 30.93
C GLU A 222 -4.83 -11.19 30.50
N ASN A 223 -4.59 -10.47 29.41
CA ASN A 223 -5.49 -9.42 28.91
C ASN A 223 -5.53 -9.46 27.38
N PRO A 224 -6.20 -10.47 26.78
CA PRO A 224 -6.28 -10.58 25.34
C PRO A 224 -7.09 -9.42 24.78
N GLU A 225 -6.48 -8.59 23.94
CA GLU A 225 -7.19 -7.55 23.24
C GLU A 225 -8.15 -8.19 22.21
N PRO A 226 -9.45 -7.83 22.20
CA PRO A 226 -10.38 -8.34 21.20
C PRO A 226 -9.97 -7.85 19.80
N LEU A 227 -10.37 -8.59 18.76
CA LEU A 227 -10.15 -8.18 17.37
C LEU A 227 -10.74 -6.79 17.12
N GLY A 228 -9.87 -5.83 16.80
CA GLY A 228 -10.24 -4.41 16.62
C GLY A 228 -10.12 -3.51 17.85
N GLY A 229 -9.64 -4.05 18.97
CA GLY A 229 -9.64 -3.39 20.25
C GLY A 229 -11.06 -3.10 20.75
N THR A 230 -11.16 -2.44 21.90
CA THR A 230 -12.46 -1.90 22.30
C THR A 230 -12.76 -0.66 21.45
N ARG A 231 -14.01 -0.50 20.96
CA ARG A 231 -14.44 0.69 20.18
C ARG A 231 -14.03 2.01 20.86
N ASN A 232 -13.96 2.01 22.19
CA ASN A 232 -13.56 3.16 22.98
C ASN A 232 -12.04 3.40 22.99
N ALA A 233 -11.20 2.36 22.95
CA ALA A 233 -9.75 2.50 22.93
C ALA A 233 -9.23 3.01 21.58
N SER A 234 -9.74 2.46 20.48
CA SER A 234 -9.36 2.89 19.12
C SER A 234 -9.79 4.34 18.86
N ALA A 235 -11.02 4.71 19.25
CA ALA A 235 -11.49 6.08 19.16
C ALA A 235 -10.61 7.05 19.97
N LYS A 236 -10.24 6.69 21.21
CA LYS A 236 -9.36 7.51 22.06
C LYS A 236 -7.96 7.68 21.47
N ALA A 237 -7.38 6.64 20.87
CA ALA A 237 -6.04 6.70 20.29
C ALA A 237 -5.97 7.65 19.08
N VAL A 238 -6.94 7.54 18.16
CA VAL A 238 -7.06 8.43 17.00
C VAL A 238 -7.29 9.86 17.47
N LEU A 239 -8.18 10.06 18.44
CA LEU A 239 -8.45 11.38 18.99
C LEU A 239 -7.21 11.99 19.65
N ARG A 240 -6.46 11.19 20.44
CA ARG A 240 -5.25 11.64 21.12
C ARG A 240 -4.16 12.05 20.14
N ARG A 241 -3.96 11.30 19.05
CA ARG A 241 -2.97 11.63 18.01
C ARG A 241 -3.33 12.94 17.33
N ASN A 242 -4.58 13.08 16.87
CA ASN A 242 -5.04 14.30 16.21
C ASN A 242 -4.98 15.51 17.15
N PHE A 243 -5.33 15.30 18.42
CA PHE A 243 -5.23 16.31 19.44
C PHE A 243 -3.78 16.74 19.71
N TRP A 244 -2.84 15.79 19.78
CA TRP A 244 -1.41 16.08 19.94
C TRP A 244 -0.82 16.86 18.76
N TRP A 245 -1.21 16.54 17.52
CA TRP A 245 -0.80 17.32 16.35
C TRP A 245 -1.33 18.75 16.40
N LYS A 246 -2.58 18.94 16.86
CA LYS A 246 -3.15 20.28 17.06
C LYS A 246 -2.41 21.06 18.14
N ILE A 247 -2.05 20.42 19.26
CA ILE A 247 -1.26 21.07 20.32
C ILE A 247 0.12 21.45 19.78
N MET A 248 0.83 20.54 19.12
CA MET A 248 2.14 20.84 18.53
C MET A 248 2.06 21.97 17.51
N GLY A 249 1.05 21.96 16.64
CA GLY A 249 0.79 23.06 15.70
C GLY A 249 0.54 24.38 16.41
N ALA A 250 -0.25 24.39 17.49
CA ALA A 250 -0.51 25.59 18.28
C ALA A 250 0.75 26.11 19.01
N VAL A 251 1.57 25.22 19.57
CA VAL A 251 2.83 25.59 20.24
C VAL A 251 3.83 26.16 19.25
N VAL A 252 4.02 25.50 18.10
CA VAL A 252 4.91 25.96 17.04
C VAL A 252 4.42 27.29 16.48
N GLY A 253 3.14 27.40 16.13
CA GLY A 253 2.55 28.65 15.64
C GLY A 253 2.66 29.79 16.65
N GLY A 254 2.42 29.52 17.94
CA GLY A 254 2.59 30.50 19.01
C GLY A 254 4.05 30.96 19.18
N ALA A 255 5.00 30.03 19.13
CA ALA A 255 6.42 30.35 19.16
C ALA A 255 6.85 31.22 17.97
N PHE A 256 6.32 30.95 16.78
CA PHE A 256 6.57 31.77 15.58
C PHE A 256 5.92 33.16 15.68
N LEU A 257 4.78 33.32 16.35
CA LEU A 257 4.18 34.65 16.55
C LEU A 257 4.92 35.49 17.60
N VAL A 258 5.30 34.88 18.73
CA VAL A 258 5.93 35.59 19.85
C VAL A 258 7.43 35.80 19.61
N GLY A 259 8.10 34.85 18.95
CA GLY A 259 9.55 34.85 18.73
C GLY A 259 10.07 36.12 18.06
N PRO A 260 9.57 36.50 16.87
CA PRO A 260 9.96 37.74 16.19
C PRO A 260 9.68 38.97 17.05
N MET A 261 8.54 39.04 17.76
CA MET A 261 8.25 40.18 18.63
C MET A 261 9.30 40.34 19.73
N TRP A 262 9.68 39.25 20.39
CA TRP A 262 10.71 39.28 21.43
C TRP A 262 12.08 39.68 20.86
N LEU A 263 12.43 39.15 19.70
CA LEU A 263 13.72 39.41 19.04
C LEU A 263 13.83 40.87 18.59
N LEU A 264 12.76 41.43 18.02
CA LEU A 264 12.64 42.84 17.61
C LEU A 264 12.67 43.82 18.79
N VAL A 265 12.22 43.41 19.98
CA VAL A 265 12.32 44.24 21.20
C VAL A 265 13.76 44.29 21.72
N LEU A 266 14.53 43.22 21.53
CA LEU A 266 15.87 43.09 22.10
C LEU A 266 16.95 43.82 21.29
N GLN A 267 16.81 43.93 19.96
CA GLN A 267 17.75 44.62 19.09
C GLN A 267 17.05 45.71 18.28
N ARG A 268 17.57 46.94 18.35
CA ARG A 268 16.98 48.13 17.71
C ARG A 268 17.58 48.49 16.34
N ASP A 269 18.24 47.54 15.68
CA ASP A 269 18.84 47.77 14.38
C ASP A 269 17.86 47.50 13.22
N LEU A 270 17.72 48.50 12.35
CA LEU A 270 16.77 48.49 11.23
C LEU A 270 16.97 47.30 10.27
N TYR A 271 18.23 46.99 9.94
CA TYR A 271 18.57 45.89 9.04
C TYR A 271 18.30 44.51 9.66
N LEU A 272 18.51 44.38 10.98
CA LEU A 272 18.21 43.13 11.68
C LEU A 272 16.69 42.91 11.75
N ASN A 273 15.90 43.95 11.95
CA ASN A 273 14.45 43.83 12.00
C ASN A 273 13.85 43.31 10.69
N LEU A 274 14.32 43.83 9.55
CA LEU A 274 13.88 43.39 8.23
C LEU A 274 14.36 41.96 7.91
N GLY A 275 15.61 41.64 8.28
CA GLY A 275 16.17 40.30 8.10
C GLY A 275 15.43 39.24 8.92
N VAL A 276 15.10 39.55 10.17
CA VAL A 276 14.36 38.64 11.06
C VAL A 276 12.95 38.43 10.55
N ALA A 277 12.24 39.49 10.16
CA ALA A 277 10.87 39.38 9.64
C ALA A 277 10.81 38.52 8.36
N THR A 278 11.73 38.72 7.42
CA THR A 278 11.78 37.94 6.16
C THR A 278 12.16 36.48 6.42
N ALA A 279 13.17 36.21 7.25
CA ALA A 279 13.60 34.85 7.58
C ALA A 279 12.51 34.06 8.31
N PHE A 280 11.85 34.65 9.31
CA PHE A 280 10.77 33.99 10.05
C PHE A 280 9.52 33.78 9.19
N THR A 281 9.17 34.71 8.30
CA THR A 281 8.05 34.54 7.35
C THR A 281 8.35 33.41 6.37
N PHE A 282 9.57 33.35 5.84
CA PHE A 282 9.98 32.28 4.93
C PHE A 282 9.98 30.90 5.63
N ALA A 283 10.58 30.81 6.82
CA ALA A 283 10.59 29.59 7.61
C ALA A 283 9.17 29.13 7.99
N PHE A 284 8.29 30.06 8.36
CA PHE A 284 6.88 29.76 8.63
C PHE A 284 6.16 29.24 7.38
N GLY A 285 6.34 29.89 6.23
CA GLY A 285 5.76 29.44 4.97
C GLY A 285 6.20 28.02 4.61
N PHE A 286 7.50 27.72 4.73
CA PHE A 286 8.03 26.39 4.48
C PHE A 286 7.47 25.33 5.45
N LEU A 287 7.30 25.69 6.72
CA LEU A 287 6.72 24.83 7.73
C LEU A 287 5.25 24.50 7.39
N ILE A 288 4.46 25.51 7.02
CA ILE A 288 3.04 25.34 6.68
C ILE A 288 2.84 24.48 5.41
N VAL A 289 3.73 24.58 4.41
CA VAL A 289 3.72 23.68 3.24
C VAL A 289 3.85 22.20 3.64
N GLY A 290 4.63 21.91 4.68
CA GLY A 290 4.75 20.54 5.21
C GLY A 290 3.56 20.07 6.06
N CYS A 291 2.71 21.00 6.53
CA CYS A 291 1.61 20.69 7.44
C CYS A 291 0.22 20.72 6.79
N VAL A 292 0.07 21.35 5.63
CA VAL A 292 -1.23 21.62 5.00
C VAL A 292 -1.26 21.06 3.58
N ASP A 293 -2.22 20.19 3.30
CA ASP A 293 -2.35 19.52 2.01
C ASP A 293 -2.91 20.44 0.90
N GLN A 294 -3.52 21.57 1.26
CA GLN A 294 -4.15 22.52 0.34
C GLN A 294 -3.33 23.80 0.18
N LEU A 295 -2.87 24.09 -1.04
CA LEU A 295 -2.06 25.28 -1.34
C LEU A 295 -2.77 26.59 -0.98
N ASP A 296 -4.09 26.69 -1.19
CA ASP A 296 -4.85 27.92 -0.89
C ASP A 296 -4.78 28.30 0.59
N GLN A 297 -4.83 27.30 1.48
CA GLN A 297 -4.72 27.50 2.92
C GLN A 297 -3.29 27.92 3.33
N VAL A 298 -2.27 27.40 2.65
CA VAL A 298 -0.87 27.81 2.86
C VAL A 298 -0.71 29.29 2.53
N PHE A 299 -1.15 29.71 1.34
CA PHE A 299 -1.05 31.11 0.90
C PHE A 299 -1.79 32.05 1.84
N ALA A 300 -3.04 31.74 2.20
CA ALA A 300 -3.83 32.56 3.12
C ALA A 300 -3.14 32.70 4.50
N SER A 301 -2.60 31.61 5.04
CA SER A 301 -1.92 31.61 6.34
C SER A 301 -0.61 32.40 6.31
N THR A 302 0.20 32.23 5.27
CA THR A 302 1.46 32.97 5.11
C THR A 302 1.23 34.46 4.90
N LEU A 303 0.24 34.85 4.09
CA LEU A 303 -0.12 36.25 3.89
C LEU A 303 -0.61 36.89 5.18
N ALA A 304 -1.47 36.21 5.93
CA ALA A 304 -1.95 36.69 7.23
C ALA A 304 -0.80 36.90 8.21
N TYR A 305 0.12 35.94 8.29
CA TYR A 305 1.30 36.04 9.14
C TYR A 305 2.24 37.19 8.74
N ALA A 306 2.53 37.32 7.44
CA ALA A 306 3.35 38.40 6.90
C ALA A 306 2.73 39.78 7.18
N ALA A 307 1.41 39.92 7.03
CA ALA A 307 0.71 41.16 7.33
C ALA A 307 0.86 41.56 8.79
N VAL A 308 0.67 40.61 9.72
CA VAL A 308 0.86 40.85 11.16
C VAL A 308 2.28 41.34 11.44
N LEU A 309 3.31 40.64 10.95
CA LEU A 309 4.70 41.05 11.15
C LEU A 309 5.00 42.42 10.55
N MET A 310 4.50 42.73 9.35
CA MET A 310 4.71 44.02 8.71
C MET A 310 4.09 45.17 9.50
N VAL A 311 2.90 44.98 10.08
CA VAL A 311 2.28 45.98 10.97
C VAL A 311 3.16 46.22 12.21
N PHE A 312 3.67 45.17 12.83
CA PHE A 312 4.57 45.31 13.98
C PHE A 312 5.87 46.05 13.63
N VAL A 313 6.46 45.70 12.50
CA VAL A 313 7.66 46.37 11.97
C VAL A 313 7.37 47.86 11.72
N GLY A 314 6.21 48.19 11.15
CA GLY A 314 5.77 49.58 10.95
C GLY A 314 5.65 50.38 12.25
N VAL A 315 4.92 49.86 13.25
CA VAL A 315 4.76 50.53 14.56
C VAL A 315 6.09 50.73 15.28
N MET A 316 7.06 49.84 15.07
CA MET A 316 8.40 49.98 15.65
C MET A 316 9.22 51.10 14.97
N PHE A 317 9.02 51.35 13.67
CA PHE A 317 9.67 52.44 12.96
C PHE A 317 9.15 53.81 13.39
N ASP A 318 7.84 53.96 13.62
CA ASP A 318 7.23 55.22 14.09
C ASP A 318 7.83 55.70 15.42
N LYS A 319 8.27 54.78 16.30
CA LYS A 319 8.89 55.14 17.58
C LYS A 319 10.36 55.58 17.47
N GLN A 320 11.07 55.20 16.40
CA GLN A 320 12.49 55.55 16.22
C GLN A 320 12.66 56.95 15.64
N PHE A 321 11.65 57.46 14.94
CA PHE A 321 11.62 58.83 14.42
C PHE A 321 10.41 59.56 14.98
N PRO A 322 10.42 59.92 16.29
CA PRO A 322 9.42 60.86 16.77
C PRO A 322 9.57 62.13 15.93
N GLU A 323 8.54 62.45 15.15
CA GLU A 323 8.53 63.67 14.35
C GLU A 323 8.91 64.85 15.24
N GLY A 324 9.98 65.54 14.85
CA GLY A 324 10.61 66.57 15.65
C GLY A 324 9.63 67.65 16.09
N VAL A 325 9.62 67.89 17.39
CA VAL A 325 9.60 69.25 17.96
C VAL A 325 10.98 69.84 17.81
#